data_AF-A0A6J6ULS0-F1
#
_entry.id   AF-A0A6J6ULS0-F1
#
_cell.length_a   1.000
_cell.length_b   1.000
_cell.length_c   1.000
_cell.angle_alpha   90.00
_cell.angle_beta   90.00
_cell.angle_gamma   90.00
#
_symmetry.space_group_name_H-M   'P 1'
#
loop_
_entity.id
_entity.type
_entity.pdbx_description
1 polymer ?
#
loop_
_entity_poly.entity_id
_entity_poly.type
_entity_poly.pdbx_seq_one_letter_code
_entity_poly.pdbx_strand_id
1 'polypeptide(L)'
;MPKKTRYLVGGGGHGRVLLDAIISSNQNVSGIIDSKLEKGSKIFGVTVVGDDSMLDSIHPSTDELVNGLGSTGDLELHRRLFDDLSNRGFIFCGAIHPSAQIGRECEIDKTSQIMAGAVVQNRVKIGKNVIINTRASVDHDVSIGDNSIISPGAIVCGGVTIGKNVFIGAGAVIIQGIKIGNGCIIGAGTIVRHNVKDSLTSLGKTQRETADYTNLTEYDTLIKDHYDDVGNSTNNPATSTMSDQIVRSKETEFVFRQVTDAQKDAATNEHHEYSIIDIGCGSGHTLLELSKSFPLLNLVGIEQNEKMRESAEKTLDPTSVKVLQGDVRDLKTLPDKKFDLVICQRVLINILKLSDQVAALENLLAITRPTGRIIFIESFNSGLSNLNEARSEFGLDKILPAHHNLYLDDDFFRHPKLIKLDVSDENVLSSHYFISRVLHPAILKALGIDELRNSKFASFISTAITNSIGEFSPLKFCVYERLD
;
A
#
# COMPACT_ATOMS: atom_id res chain seq x y z
N MET A 1 -18.22 -23.36 -41.54
CA MET A 1 -17.23 -24.01 -40.66
C MET A 1 -17.99 -24.79 -39.60
N PRO A 2 -17.52 -25.97 -39.17
CA PRO A 2 -18.14 -26.68 -38.04
C PRO A 2 -18.16 -25.76 -36.81
N LYS A 3 -19.24 -25.84 -36.02
CA LYS A 3 -19.40 -25.04 -34.81
C LYS A 3 -18.36 -25.49 -33.80
N LYS A 4 -17.44 -24.60 -33.43
CA LYS A 4 -16.40 -24.93 -32.46
C LYS A 4 -17.01 -25.22 -31.09
N THR A 5 -16.46 -26.20 -30.39
CA THR A 5 -16.87 -26.53 -29.02
C THR A 5 -16.28 -25.48 -28.06
N ARG A 6 -17.06 -24.98 -27.12
CA ARG A 6 -16.61 -23.89 -26.24
C ARG A 6 -16.47 -24.37 -24.81
N TYR A 7 -15.32 -24.16 -24.18
CA TYR A 7 -15.08 -24.51 -22.79
C TYR A 7 -14.84 -23.27 -21.92
N LEU A 8 -15.40 -23.27 -20.71
CA LEU A 8 -15.10 -22.27 -19.69
C LEU A 8 -13.93 -22.78 -18.84
N VAL A 9 -12.83 -22.03 -18.80
CA VAL A 9 -11.66 -22.38 -17.99
C VAL A 9 -11.70 -21.51 -16.72
N GLY A 10 -11.97 -22.14 -15.57
CA GLY A 10 -12.27 -21.48 -14.30
C GLY A 10 -13.78 -21.35 -14.03
N GLY A 11 -14.30 -22.15 -13.10
CA GLY A 11 -15.71 -22.19 -12.65
C GLY A 11 -15.95 -21.57 -11.27
N GLY A 12 -14.98 -20.79 -10.77
CA GLY A 12 -15.08 -20.02 -9.53
C GLY A 12 -16.08 -18.86 -9.57
N GLY A 13 -15.97 -17.90 -8.64
CA GLY A 13 -16.93 -16.79 -8.52
C GLY A 13 -17.12 -15.98 -9.81
N HIS A 14 -16.03 -15.54 -10.44
CA HIS A 14 -16.08 -14.83 -11.73
C HIS A 14 -16.62 -15.72 -12.86
N GLY A 15 -16.13 -16.95 -12.96
CA GLY A 15 -16.58 -17.92 -13.97
C GLY A 15 -18.08 -18.19 -13.93
N ARG A 16 -18.69 -18.22 -12.74
CA ARG A 16 -20.15 -18.34 -12.59
C ARG A 16 -20.89 -17.11 -13.12
N VAL A 17 -20.42 -15.91 -12.82
CA VAL A 17 -21.02 -14.67 -13.35
C VAL A 17 -20.89 -14.61 -14.88
N LEU A 18 -19.74 -14.98 -15.41
CA LEU A 18 -19.51 -15.05 -16.84
C LEU A 18 -20.38 -16.12 -17.52
N LEU A 19 -20.55 -17.28 -16.89
CA LEU A 19 -21.42 -18.34 -17.39
C LEU A 19 -22.88 -17.88 -17.46
N ASP A 20 -23.35 -17.18 -16.44
CA ASP A 20 -24.68 -16.58 -16.42
C ASP A 20 -24.87 -15.57 -17.56
N ALA A 21 -23.86 -14.73 -17.84
CA ALA A 21 -23.87 -13.81 -18.97
C ALA A 21 -23.91 -14.52 -20.33
N ILE A 22 -23.16 -15.60 -20.50
CA ILE A 22 -23.16 -16.41 -21.72
C ILE A 22 -24.53 -17.03 -21.96
N ILE A 23 -25.12 -17.65 -20.93
CA ILE A 23 -26.44 -18.28 -21.01
C ILE A 23 -27.52 -17.22 -21.30
N SER A 24 -27.47 -16.08 -20.61
CA SER A 24 -28.39 -14.95 -20.82
C SER A 24 -28.33 -14.39 -22.24
N SER A 25 -27.17 -14.46 -22.89
CA SER A 25 -26.98 -14.09 -24.30
C SER A 25 -27.34 -15.21 -25.30
N ASN A 26 -28.04 -16.25 -24.86
CA ASN A 26 -28.40 -17.45 -25.65
C ASN A 26 -27.18 -18.17 -26.26
N GLN A 27 -26.02 -18.03 -25.64
CA GLN A 27 -24.81 -18.77 -25.99
C GLN A 27 -24.62 -19.92 -25.01
N ASN A 28 -23.79 -20.89 -25.38
CA ASN A 28 -23.56 -22.08 -24.56
C ASN A 28 -22.08 -22.39 -24.46
N VAL A 29 -21.69 -22.99 -23.33
CA VAL A 29 -20.42 -23.68 -23.15
C VAL A 29 -20.70 -25.17 -23.01
N SER A 30 -19.82 -26.00 -23.55
CA SER A 30 -19.94 -27.46 -23.59
C SER A 30 -19.39 -28.12 -22.32
N GLY A 31 -18.57 -27.42 -21.56
CA GLY A 31 -18.03 -27.91 -20.29
C GLY A 31 -17.24 -26.84 -19.54
N ILE A 32 -17.02 -27.10 -18.26
CA ILE A 32 -16.20 -26.27 -17.35
C ILE A 32 -14.93 -27.06 -17.00
N ILE A 33 -13.79 -26.42 -17.14
CA ILE A 33 -12.48 -26.94 -16.75
C ILE A 33 -12.04 -26.16 -15.50
N ASP A 34 -11.93 -26.84 -14.35
CA ASP A 34 -11.51 -26.22 -13.09
C ASP A 34 -10.96 -27.27 -12.13
N SER A 35 -9.72 -27.09 -11.68
CA SER A 35 -9.02 -28.03 -10.79
C SER A 35 -9.57 -28.09 -9.35
N LYS A 36 -10.38 -27.11 -8.94
CA LYS A 36 -10.97 -27.04 -7.59
C LYS A 36 -12.42 -27.51 -7.55
N LEU A 37 -13.02 -27.83 -8.69
CA LEU A 37 -14.39 -28.33 -8.77
C LEU A 37 -14.41 -29.84 -9.01
N GLU A 38 -15.38 -30.51 -8.40
CA GLU A 38 -15.56 -31.94 -8.59
C GLU A 38 -16.00 -32.25 -10.02
N LYS A 39 -15.27 -33.13 -10.71
CA LYS A 39 -15.61 -33.60 -12.05
C LYS A 39 -16.98 -34.27 -12.05
N GLY A 40 -17.83 -33.91 -13.01
CA GLY A 40 -19.21 -34.40 -13.13
C GLY A 40 -20.25 -33.54 -12.39
N SER A 41 -19.81 -32.65 -11.48
CA SER A 41 -20.70 -31.64 -10.89
C SER A 41 -21.22 -30.67 -11.96
N LYS A 42 -22.33 -29.98 -11.66
CA LYS A 42 -22.98 -29.05 -12.61
C LYS A 42 -23.09 -27.64 -12.04
N ILE A 43 -22.80 -26.65 -12.88
CA ILE A 43 -23.03 -25.23 -12.62
C ILE A 43 -23.97 -24.73 -13.70
N PHE A 44 -25.15 -24.23 -13.32
CA PHE A 44 -26.20 -23.78 -14.25
C PHE A 44 -26.51 -24.79 -15.38
N GLY A 45 -26.47 -26.09 -15.05
CA GLY A 45 -26.71 -27.17 -15.99
C GLY A 45 -25.50 -27.59 -16.84
N VAL A 46 -24.39 -26.84 -16.82
CA VAL A 46 -23.14 -27.16 -17.52
C VAL A 46 -22.26 -28.05 -16.63
N THR A 47 -21.71 -29.12 -17.22
CA THR A 47 -20.92 -30.12 -16.49
C THR A 47 -19.46 -29.67 -16.34
N VAL A 48 -18.88 -29.89 -15.16
CA VAL A 48 -17.44 -29.80 -14.93
C VAL A 48 -16.79 -31.04 -15.56
N VAL A 49 -16.06 -30.86 -16.66
CA VAL A 49 -15.53 -31.96 -17.48
C VAL A 49 -14.18 -32.48 -16.96
N GLY A 50 -13.47 -31.69 -16.16
CA GLY A 50 -12.21 -32.08 -15.54
C GLY A 50 -11.40 -30.89 -15.02
N ASP A 51 -10.17 -31.18 -14.63
CA ASP A 51 -9.14 -30.21 -14.27
C ASP A 51 -8.31 -29.80 -15.49
N ASP A 52 -7.19 -29.12 -15.26
CA ASP A 52 -6.31 -28.57 -16.30
C ASP A 52 -5.76 -29.65 -17.26
N SER A 53 -5.74 -30.94 -16.87
CA SER A 53 -5.36 -32.03 -17.78
C SER A 53 -6.31 -32.17 -18.98
N MET A 54 -7.54 -31.67 -18.86
CA MET A 54 -8.50 -31.63 -19.96
C MET A 54 -7.98 -30.79 -21.14
N LEU A 55 -7.13 -29.79 -20.89
CA LEU A 55 -6.57 -28.92 -21.91
C LEU A 55 -5.68 -29.68 -22.92
N ASP A 56 -5.17 -30.85 -22.55
CA ASP A 56 -4.37 -31.71 -23.44
C ASP A 56 -5.22 -32.58 -24.36
N SER A 57 -6.51 -32.70 -24.05
CA SER A 57 -7.48 -33.51 -24.80
C SER A 57 -8.39 -32.71 -25.73
N ILE A 58 -8.31 -31.38 -25.70
CA ILE A 58 -9.02 -30.47 -26.61
C ILE A 58 -8.05 -29.83 -27.61
N HIS A 59 -8.54 -29.41 -28.77
CA HIS A 59 -7.69 -28.98 -29.88
C HIS A 59 -8.06 -27.56 -30.41
N PRO A 60 -7.09 -26.66 -30.63
CA PRO A 60 -7.34 -25.28 -31.06
C PRO A 60 -8.13 -25.09 -32.36
N SER A 61 -8.03 -26.06 -33.28
CA SER A 61 -8.76 -26.02 -34.55
C SER A 61 -10.26 -26.29 -34.40
N THR A 62 -10.66 -27.04 -33.38
CA THR A 62 -12.04 -27.48 -33.13
C THR A 62 -12.69 -26.81 -31.93
N ASP A 63 -11.89 -26.26 -31.02
CA ASP A 63 -12.36 -25.80 -29.72
C ASP A 63 -11.99 -24.33 -29.46
N GLU A 64 -12.84 -23.65 -28.70
CA GLU A 64 -12.69 -22.27 -28.22
C GLU A 64 -12.74 -22.23 -26.70
N LEU A 65 -12.08 -21.23 -26.13
CA LEU A 65 -12.00 -21.06 -24.69
C LEU A 65 -12.69 -19.78 -24.24
N VAL A 66 -13.19 -19.81 -23.02
CA VAL A 66 -13.65 -18.63 -22.29
C VAL A 66 -12.82 -18.55 -21.02
N ASN A 67 -12.21 -17.39 -20.78
CA ASN A 67 -11.42 -17.16 -19.58
C ASN A 67 -12.34 -16.86 -18.39
N GLY A 68 -12.61 -17.86 -17.56
CA GLY A 68 -13.43 -17.75 -16.35
C GLY A 68 -12.68 -17.27 -15.11
N LEU A 69 -11.38 -16.98 -15.23
CA LEU A 69 -10.59 -16.43 -14.13
C LEU A 69 -10.81 -14.92 -14.05
N GLY A 70 -11.27 -14.45 -12.88
CA GLY A 70 -11.27 -13.03 -12.54
C GLY A 70 -10.01 -12.63 -11.77
N SER A 71 -10.07 -11.49 -11.09
CA SER A 71 -9.02 -11.04 -10.18
C SER A 71 -9.58 -10.16 -9.07
N THR A 72 -8.86 -10.11 -7.95
CA THR A 72 -9.05 -9.17 -6.83
C THR A 72 -7.81 -8.29 -6.64
N GLY A 73 -7.17 -7.87 -7.73
CA GLY A 73 -5.99 -7.01 -7.74
C GLY A 73 -4.87 -7.59 -8.60
N ASP A 74 -4.41 -8.80 -8.28
CA ASP A 74 -3.37 -9.50 -9.05
C ASP A 74 -3.94 -10.12 -10.34
N LEU A 75 -3.53 -9.58 -11.49
CA LEU A 75 -3.99 -10.01 -12.81
C LEU A 75 -3.20 -11.20 -13.37
N GLU A 76 -2.17 -11.65 -12.69
CA GLU A 76 -1.16 -12.55 -13.25
C GLU A 76 -1.74 -13.89 -13.70
N LEU A 77 -2.63 -14.49 -12.91
CA LEU A 77 -3.26 -15.77 -13.28
C LEU A 77 -4.25 -15.60 -14.44
N HIS A 78 -5.05 -14.52 -14.43
CA HIS A 78 -5.98 -14.18 -15.50
C HIS A 78 -5.26 -13.95 -16.83
N ARG A 79 -4.13 -13.23 -16.79
CA ARG A 79 -3.28 -12.92 -17.93
C ARG A 79 -2.53 -14.16 -18.45
N ARG A 80 -1.81 -14.88 -17.57
CA ARG A 80 -1.02 -16.05 -17.97
C ARG A 80 -1.87 -17.10 -18.66
N LEU A 81 -3.05 -17.41 -18.11
CA LEU A 81 -3.96 -18.38 -18.73
C LEU A 81 -4.31 -17.98 -20.18
N PHE A 82 -4.63 -16.70 -20.39
CA PHE A 82 -4.97 -16.20 -21.71
C PHE A 82 -3.78 -16.24 -22.67
N ASP A 83 -2.62 -15.75 -22.24
CA ASP A 83 -1.40 -15.69 -23.04
C ASP A 83 -0.92 -17.10 -23.41
N ASP A 84 -0.80 -18.00 -22.45
CA ASP A 84 -0.25 -19.35 -22.64
C ASP A 84 -1.13 -20.19 -23.57
N LEU A 85 -2.45 -20.15 -23.38
CA LEU A 85 -3.37 -20.91 -24.23
C LEU A 85 -3.52 -20.27 -25.61
N SER A 86 -3.43 -18.94 -25.72
CA SER A 86 -3.37 -18.28 -27.03
C SER A 86 -2.09 -18.65 -27.80
N ASN A 87 -0.95 -18.77 -27.12
CA ASN A 87 0.32 -19.22 -27.70
C ASN A 87 0.26 -20.69 -28.15
N ARG A 88 -0.57 -21.52 -27.49
CA ARG A 88 -0.91 -22.88 -27.97
C ARG A 88 -1.87 -22.88 -29.16
N GLY A 89 -2.30 -21.71 -29.63
CA GLY A 89 -3.17 -21.53 -30.79
C GLY A 89 -4.66 -21.48 -30.48
N PHE A 90 -5.07 -21.61 -29.22
CA PHE A 90 -6.49 -21.54 -28.85
C PHE A 90 -7.05 -20.15 -29.14
N ILE A 91 -8.33 -20.12 -29.52
CA ILE A 91 -9.07 -18.88 -29.70
C ILE A 91 -9.96 -18.67 -28.48
N PHE A 92 -9.84 -17.50 -27.87
CA PHE A 92 -10.74 -17.09 -26.80
C PHE A 92 -11.98 -16.37 -27.35
N CYS A 93 -13.07 -16.50 -26.60
CA CYS A 93 -14.29 -15.76 -26.75
C CYS A 93 -14.70 -15.17 -25.40
N GLY A 94 -15.02 -13.89 -25.38
CA GLY A 94 -15.65 -13.22 -24.25
C GLY A 94 -17.17 -13.31 -24.33
N ALA A 95 -17.83 -12.41 -23.61
CA ALA A 95 -19.29 -12.31 -23.60
C ALA A 95 -19.72 -10.88 -23.33
N ILE A 96 -20.82 -10.45 -23.96
CA ILE A 96 -21.50 -9.19 -23.63
C ILE A 96 -22.86 -9.58 -23.08
N HIS A 97 -23.12 -9.21 -21.83
CA HIS A 97 -24.40 -9.46 -21.19
C HIS A 97 -25.52 -8.64 -21.87
N PRO A 98 -26.75 -9.17 -22.07
CA PRO A 98 -27.80 -8.45 -22.81
C PRO A 98 -28.25 -7.12 -22.18
N SER A 99 -28.04 -6.97 -20.87
CA SER A 99 -28.33 -5.72 -20.15
C SER A 99 -27.20 -4.68 -20.20
N ALA A 100 -26.04 -5.02 -20.77
CA ALA A 100 -24.99 -4.04 -21.00
C ALA A 100 -25.41 -3.07 -22.12
N GLN A 101 -25.12 -1.79 -21.95
CA GLN A 101 -25.39 -0.77 -22.95
C GLN A 101 -24.10 -0.44 -23.69
N ILE A 102 -24.07 -0.69 -25.00
CA ILE A 102 -22.92 -0.41 -25.85
C ILE A 102 -23.26 0.72 -26.82
N GLY A 103 -22.47 1.78 -26.78
CA GLY A 103 -22.57 2.95 -27.62
C GLY A 103 -22.15 2.67 -29.06
N ARG A 104 -22.38 3.66 -29.93
CA ARG A 104 -21.99 3.57 -31.34
C ARG A 104 -20.47 3.70 -31.51
N GLU A 105 -19.96 3.13 -32.59
CA GLU A 105 -18.55 3.27 -32.99
C GLU A 105 -17.56 2.74 -31.92
N CYS A 106 -17.99 1.79 -31.08
CA CYS A 106 -17.09 1.10 -30.17
C CYS A 106 -16.29 0.02 -30.90
N GLU A 107 -15.01 -0.10 -30.57
CA GLU A 107 -14.13 -1.18 -31.01
C GLU A 107 -13.87 -2.08 -29.80
N ILE A 108 -14.57 -3.21 -29.70
CA ILE A 108 -14.44 -4.16 -28.57
C ILE A 108 -13.86 -5.46 -29.10
N ASP A 109 -12.70 -5.87 -28.58
CA ASP A 109 -12.14 -7.18 -28.94
C ASP A 109 -13.06 -8.33 -28.48
N LYS A 110 -13.23 -9.33 -29.33
CA LYS A 110 -14.14 -10.47 -29.11
C LYS A 110 -13.81 -11.32 -27.88
N THR A 111 -12.61 -11.18 -27.32
CA THR A 111 -12.16 -11.90 -26.13
C THR A 111 -12.58 -11.20 -24.83
N SER A 112 -13.03 -9.95 -24.92
CA SER A 112 -13.38 -9.13 -23.77
C SER A 112 -14.79 -9.39 -23.25
N GLN A 113 -14.98 -9.13 -21.97
CA GLN A 113 -16.15 -9.54 -21.20
C GLN A 113 -16.83 -8.30 -20.62
N ILE A 114 -18.09 -8.08 -20.99
CA ILE A 114 -18.89 -6.94 -20.55
C ILE A 114 -20.08 -7.45 -19.75
N MET A 115 -20.05 -7.20 -18.44
CA MET A 115 -20.97 -7.79 -17.48
C MET A 115 -22.30 -7.04 -17.38
N ALA A 116 -23.23 -7.60 -16.61
CA ALA A 116 -24.57 -7.08 -16.43
C ALA A 116 -24.60 -5.61 -15.98
N GLY A 117 -25.39 -4.80 -16.69
CA GLY A 117 -25.61 -3.38 -16.40
C GLY A 117 -24.40 -2.48 -16.63
N ALA A 118 -23.30 -2.99 -17.20
CA ALA A 118 -22.19 -2.13 -17.60
C ALA A 118 -22.62 -1.17 -18.72
N VAL A 119 -22.08 0.04 -18.72
CA VAL A 119 -22.33 1.06 -19.75
C VAL A 119 -21.02 1.39 -20.44
N VAL A 120 -20.97 1.25 -21.75
CA VAL A 120 -19.83 1.63 -22.59
C VAL A 120 -20.35 2.64 -23.60
N GLN A 121 -19.93 3.90 -23.51
CA GLN A 121 -20.39 4.98 -24.38
C GLN A 121 -19.69 4.96 -25.74
N ASN A 122 -20.02 5.92 -26.61
CA ASN A 122 -19.54 5.93 -27.99
C ASN A 122 -18.01 6.13 -28.13
N ARG A 123 -17.47 5.59 -29.22
CA ARG A 123 -16.05 5.71 -29.60
C ARG A 123 -15.07 5.16 -28.56
N VAL A 124 -15.51 4.20 -27.74
CA VAL A 124 -14.65 3.48 -26.80
C VAL A 124 -13.90 2.36 -27.50
N LYS A 125 -12.61 2.21 -27.17
CA LYS A 125 -11.75 1.12 -27.64
C LYS A 125 -11.38 0.21 -26.49
N ILE A 126 -11.67 -1.08 -26.62
CA ILE A 126 -11.43 -2.11 -25.60
C ILE A 126 -10.55 -3.20 -26.22
N GLY A 127 -9.34 -3.36 -25.67
CA GLY A 127 -8.36 -4.37 -26.06
C GLY A 127 -8.79 -5.80 -25.72
N LYS A 128 -7.86 -6.74 -25.87
CA LYS A 128 -8.08 -8.18 -25.66
C LYS A 128 -8.22 -8.52 -24.18
N ASN A 129 -9.04 -9.53 -23.87
CA ASN A 129 -9.15 -10.13 -22.54
C ASN A 129 -9.42 -9.08 -21.44
N VAL A 130 -10.16 -8.02 -21.76
CA VAL A 130 -10.57 -6.99 -20.81
C VAL A 130 -11.87 -7.42 -20.12
N ILE A 131 -12.01 -7.12 -18.84
CA ILE A 131 -13.27 -7.29 -18.11
C ILE A 131 -13.83 -5.92 -17.74
N ILE A 132 -15.02 -5.59 -18.25
CA ILE A 132 -15.84 -4.49 -17.74
C ILE A 132 -16.91 -5.10 -16.86
N ASN A 133 -16.74 -4.95 -15.55
CA ASN A 133 -17.52 -5.70 -14.57
C ASN A 133 -18.88 -5.05 -14.28
N THR A 134 -19.65 -5.69 -13.41
CA THR A 134 -21.04 -5.38 -13.11
C THR A 134 -21.24 -3.91 -12.78
N ARG A 135 -22.11 -3.24 -13.54
CA ARG A 135 -22.43 -1.80 -13.39
C ARG A 135 -21.22 -0.85 -13.47
N ALA A 136 -20.08 -1.28 -14.00
CA ALA A 136 -19.02 -0.34 -14.34
C ALA A 136 -19.45 0.54 -15.53
N SER A 137 -19.01 1.80 -15.56
CA SER A 137 -19.32 2.73 -16.63
C SER A 137 -18.05 3.28 -17.27
N VAL A 138 -17.97 3.17 -18.59
CA VAL A 138 -16.89 3.71 -19.42
C VAL A 138 -17.49 4.74 -20.36
N ASP A 139 -17.12 6.00 -20.18
CA ASP A 139 -17.68 7.12 -20.93
C ASP A 139 -17.00 7.30 -22.31
N HIS A 140 -17.41 8.33 -23.05
CA HIS A 140 -17.03 8.54 -24.44
C HIS A 140 -15.51 8.70 -24.65
N ASP A 141 -15.01 8.28 -25.82
CA ASP A 141 -13.61 8.49 -26.24
C ASP A 141 -12.55 7.84 -25.33
N VAL A 142 -12.90 6.79 -24.58
CA VAL A 142 -11.97 6.04 -23.73
C VAL A 142 -11.24 4.95 -24.51
N SER A 143 -9.96 4.72 -24.18
CA SER A 143 -9.18 3.58 -24.68
C SER A 143 -8.70 2.71 -23.53
N ILE A 144 -8.90 1.40 -23.60
CA ILE A 144 -8.51 0.42 -22.58
C ILE A 144 -7.60 -0.65 -23.20
N GLY A 145 -6.40 -0.81 -22.66
CA GLY A 145 -5.42 -1.80 -23.09
C GLY A 145 -5.76 -3.23 -22.67
N ASP A 146 -5.08 -4.18 -23.31
CA ASP A 146 -5.27 -5.62 -23.12
C ASP A 146 -5.15 -6.07 -21.66
N ASN A 147 -5.86 -7.13 -21.27
CA ASN A 147 -5.85 -7.78 -19.95
C ASN A 147 -6.26 -6.90 -18.75
N SER A 148 -6.80 -5.71 -19.00
CA SER A 148 -7.24 -4.80 -17.94
C SER A 148 -8.61 -5.19 -17.37
N ILE A 149 -8.84 -4.90 -16.09
CA ILE A 149 -10.09 -5.18 -15.40
C ILE A 149 -10.64 -3.89 -14.80
N ILE A 150 -11.86 -3.53 -15.20
CA ILE A 150 -12.65 -2.45 -14.62
C ILE A 150 -13.67 -3.07 -13.66
N SER A 151 -13.41 -3.01 -12.36
CA SER A 151 -14.18 -3.70 -11.31
C SER A 151 -15.60 -3.15 -11.12
N PRO A 152 -16.46 -3.86 -10.35
CA PRO A 152 -17.86 -3.48 -10.22
C PRO A 152 -18.07 -2.03 -9.77
N GLY A 153 -18.98 -1.33 -10.45
CA GLY A 153 -19.34 0.05 -10.13
C GLY A 153 -18.23 1.09 -10.35
N ALA A 154 -17.08 0.74 -10.93
CA ALA A 154 -16.05 1.73 -11.26
C ALA A 154 -16.52 2.66 -12.39
N ILE A 155 -16.12 3.92 -12.32
CA ILE A 155 -16.52 4.99 -13.24
C ILE A 155 -15.28 5.52 -13.95
N VAL A 156 -15.25 5.42 -15.27
CA VAL A 156 -14.18 5.95 -16.13
C VAL A 156 -14.78 7.06 -16.99
N CYS A 157 -14.45 8.32 -16.68
CA CYS A 157 -14.96 9.49 -17.40
C CYS A 157 -14.35 9.65 -18.79
N GLY A 158 -14.90 10.58 -19.58
CA GLY A 158 -14.58 10.72 -21.00
C GLY A 158 -13.11 11.03 -21.30
N GLY A 159 -12.60 10.49 -22.41
CA GLY A 159 -11.24 10.75 -22.91
C GLY A 159 -10.11 10.12 -22.10
N VAL A 160 -10.40 9.19 -21.19
CA VAL A 160 -9.38 8.47 -20.41
C VAL A 160 -8.63 7.46 -21.28
N THR A 161 -7.33 7.32 -21.06
CA THR A 161 -6.50 6.27 -21.66
C THR A 161 -5.99 5.34 -20.57
N ILE A 162 -6.34 4.05 -20.63
CA ILE A 162 -5.90 3.00 -19.72
C ILE A 162 -4.94 2.07 -20.47
N GLY A 163 -3.75 1.84 -19.90
CA GLY A 163 -2.75 0.91 -20.41
C GLY A 163 -3.18 -0.55 -20.35
N LYS A 164 -2.23 -1.44 -20.64
CA LYS A 164 -2.40 -2.90 -20.56
C LYS A 164 -2.23 -3.38 -19.12
N ASN A 165 -2.84 -4.51 -18.77
CA ASN A 165 -2.70 -5.15 -17.47
C ASN A 165 -3.04 -4.19 -16.30
N VAL A 166 -4.08 -3.36 -16.45
CA VAL A 166 -4.50 -2.42 -15.41
C VAL A 166 -5.69 -2.97 -14.64
N PHE A 167 -5.63 -2.94 -13.31
CA PHE A 167 -6.77 -3.22 -12.45
C PHE A 167 -7.36 -1.90 -11.93
N ILE A 168 -8.64 -1.65 -12.17
CA ILE A 168 -9.40 -0.55 -11.57
C ILE A 168 -10.35 -1.16 -10.54
N GLY A 169 -10.22 -0.77 -9.28
CA GLY A 169 -10.95 -1.33 -8.15
C GLY A 169 -12.40 -0.89 -8.07
N ALA A 170 -13.20 -1.64 -7.31
CA ALA A 170 -14.63 -1.44 -7.25
C ALA A 170 -14.99 -0.02 -6.78
N GLY A 171 -15.92 0.64 -7.46
CA GLY A 171 -16.35 2.01 -7.14
C GLY A 171 -15.28 3.10 -7.33
N ALA A 172 -14.11 2.80 -7.90
CA ALA A 172 -13.12 3.82 -8.21
C ALA A 172 -13.64 4.78 -9.30
N VAL A 173 -13.20 6.04 -9.26
CA VAL A 173 -13.59 7.09 -10.21
C VAL A 173 -12.35 7.67 -10.88
N ILE A 174 -12.25 7.54 -12.20
CA ILE A 174 -11.20 8.15 -13.01
C ILE A 174 -11.78 9.38 -13.69
N ILE A 175 -11.27 10.58 -13.36
CA ILE A 175 -11.78 11.82 -13.97
C ILE A 175 -11.36 11.92 -15.45
N GLN A 176 -11.99 12.83 -16.18
CA GLN A 176 -11.82 12.99 -17.63
C GLN A 176 -10.37 13.25 -18.05
N GLY A 177 -9.98 12.71 -19.21
CA GLY A 177 -8.69 12.99 -19.85
C GLY A 177 -7.45 12.38 -19.17
N ILE A 178 -7.63 11.57 -18.12
CA ILE A 178 -6.53 10.95 -17.39
C ILE A 178 -5.88 9.84 -18.20
N LYS A 179 -4.55 9.73 -18.11
CA LYS A 179 -3.75 8.61 -18.63
C LYS A 179 -3.28 7.72 -17.49
N ILE A 180 -3.62 6.44 -17.55
CA ILE A 180 -3.18 5.39 -16.63
C ILE A 180 -2.23 4.48 -17.41
N GLY A 181 -1.00 4.33 -16.91
CA GLY A 181 0.03 3.51 -17.50
C GLY A 181 -0.28 2.01 -17.45
N ASN A 182 0.57 1.21 -18.10
CA ASN A 182 0.46 -0.25 -18.07
C ASN A 182 0.65 -0.79 -16.65
N GLY A 183 0.12 -1.95 -16.29
CA GLY A 183 0.42 -2.62 -15.01
C GLY A 183 -0.09 -1.90 -13.75
N CYS A 184 -0.90 -0.86 -13.89
CA CYS A 184 -1.38 -0.09 -12.74
C CYS A 184 -2.48 -0.83 -11.98
N ILE A 185 -2.55 -0.65 -10.67
CA ILE A 185 -3.65 -1.16 -9.84
C ILE A 185 -4.26 0.04 -9.12
N ILE A 186 -5.32 0.60 -9.65
CA ILE A 186 -6.15 1.57 -8.95
C ILE A 186 -7.05 0.77 -8.04
N GLY A 187 -7.06 1.00 -6.74
CA GLY A 187 -7.91 0.18 -5.87
C GLY A 187 -9.28 0.78 -5.59
N ALA A 188 -10.05 0.12 -4.72
CA ALA A 188 -11.48 0.38 -4.56
C ALA A 188 -11.77 1.77 -3.97
N GLY A 189 -12.79 2.45 -4.52
CA GLY A 189 -13.26 3.76 -4.06
C GLY A 189 -12.32 4.93 -4.36
N THR A 190 -11.16 4.70 -4.95
CA THR A 190 -10.17 5.75 -5.25
C THR A 190 -10.70 6.73 -6.29
N ILE A 191 -10.49 8.04 -6.06
CA ILE A 191 -10.72 9.07 -7.07
C ILE A 191 -9.39 9.49 -7.69
N VAL A 192 -9.16 9.10 -8.94
CA VAL A 192 -7.93 9.43 -9.69
C VAL A 192 -8.12 10.77 -10.38
N ARG A 193 -7.31 11.76 -9.97
CA ARG A 193 -7.36 13.14 -10.47
C ARG A 193 -6.16 13.56 -11.32
N HIS A 194 -5.15 12.70 -11.43
CA HIS A 194 -3.90 12.95 -12.13
C HIS A 194 -3.46 11.70 -12.90
N ASN A 195 -2.62 11.89 -13.93
CA ASN A 195 -2.07 10.79 -14.70
C ASN A 195 -1.26 9.84 -13.81
N VAL A 196 -1.37 8.54 -14.08
CA VAL A 196 -0.67 7.46 -13.37
C VAL A 196 0.33 6.83 -14.34
N LYS A 197 1.60 6.74 -13.97
CA LYS A 197 2.66 6.13 -14.80
C LYS A 197 2.63 4.60 -14.70
N ASP A 198 3.28 3.91 -15.64
CA ASP A 198 3.34 2.44 -15.71
C ASP A 198 3.78 1.78 -14.38
N SER A 199 3.26 0.58 -14.16
CA SER A 199 3.48 -0.34 -13.04
C SER A 199 3.27 0.28 -11.66
N LEU A 200 2.41 1.31 -11.58
CA LEU A 200 2.08 2.02 -10.36
C LEU A 200 0.74 1.54 -9.82
N THR A 201 0.76 0.85 -8.68
CA THR A 201 -0.45 0.57 -7.91
C THR A 201 -0.89 1.90 -7.27
N SER A 202 -2.02 2.45 -7.70
CA SER A 202 -2.74 3.52 -7.00
C SER A 202 -3.86 2.93 -6.11
N LEU A 203 -3.49 1.97 -5.27
CA LEU A 203 -3.85 1.90 -3.87
C LEU A 203 -2.64 1.30 -3.14
N GLY A 204 -2.59 1.39 -1.82
CA GLY A 204 -1.52 0.84 -1.01
C GLY A 204 -0.89 -0.45 -1.56
N LYS A 205 0.44 -0.45 -1.67
CA LYS A 205 1.32 -1.61 -1.79
C LYS A 205 1.76 -2.12 -3.16
N THR A 206 2.98 -2.61 -3.17
CA THR A 206 3.86 -2.73 -4.34
C THR A 206 4.85 -3.84 -4.16
N GLN A 207 5.31 -4.40 -5.28
CA GLN A 207 6.56 -5.11 -5.36
C GLN A 207 7.37 -4.57 -6.54
N ARG A 208 8.66 -4.36 -6.26
CA ARG A 208 9.67 -3.69 -7.09
C ARG A 208 10.29 -4.64 -8.11
N GLU A 209 10.65 -4.09 -9.27
CA GLU A 209 11.86 -4.50 -9.98
C GLU A 209 13.08 -4.01 -9.19
N THR A 210 14.09 -4.88 -9.10
CA THR A 210 15.36 -4.67 -8.40
C THR A 210 16.06 -3.39 -8.85
N ALA A 211 16.26 -2.44 -7.92
CA ALA A 211 17.00 -1.22 -8.18
C ALA A 211 18.51 -1.52 -8.18
N ASP A 212 19.16 -1.11 -9.27
CA ASP A 212 20.61 -1.05 -9.41
C ASP A 212 21.08 0.34 -8.90
N TYR A 213 21.78 0.35 -7.76
CA TYR A 213 22.00 1.54 -6.92
C TYR A 213 23.19 2.43 -7.32
N THR A 214 23.52 2.47 -8.61
CA THR A 214 24.45 3.48 -9.15
C THR A 214 23.75 4.75 -9.64
N ASN A 215 22.42 4.78 -9.64
CA ASN A 215 21.60 5.92 -10.07
C ASN A 215 20.56 6.29 -9.00
N LEU A 216 20.83 7.33 -8.20
CA LEU A 216 19.86 7.91 -7.26
C LEU A 216 18.64 8.43 -8.04
N THR A 217 17.43 8.15 -7.55
CA THR A 217 16.23 8.81 -8.10
C THR A 217 16.21 10.29 -7.70
N GLU A 218 15.34 11.07 -8.36
CA GLU A 218 15.15 12.50 -8.03
C GLU A 218 14.77 12.70 -6.55
N TYR A 219 13.94 11.82 -6.00
CA TYR A 219 13.55 11.92 -4.59
C TYR A 219 14.65 11.42 -3.64
N ASP A 220 15.47 10.44 -4.02
CA ASP A 220 16.60 9.99 -3.19
C ASP A 220 17.59 11.14 -2.94
N THR A 221 17.86 11.93 -3.99
CA THR A 221 18.69 13.15 -3.87
C THR A 221 18.04 14.15 -2.91
N LEU A 222 16.73 14.40 -3.04
CA LEU A 222 16.00 15.31 -2.14
C LEU A 222 16.05 14.86 -0.67
N ILE A 223 15.85 13.58 -0.39
CA ILE A 223 15.92 13.02 0.98
C ILE A 223 17.35 13.10 1.51
N LYS A 224 18.33 12.74 0.68
CA LYS A 224 19.75 12.80 1.05
C LYS A 224 20.15 14.23 1.39
N ASP A 225 19.83 15.20 0.53
CA ASP A 225 20.19 16.61 0.74
C ASP A 225 19.53 17.16 2.01
N HIS A 226 18.25 16.84 2.24
CA HIS A 226 17.56 17.20 3.48
C HIS A 226 18.31 16.69 4.72
N TYR A 227 18.67 15.40 4.76
CA TYR A 227 19.35 14.82 5.92
C TYR A 227 20.83 15.21 6.01
N ASP A 228 21.48 15.55 4.90
CA ASP A 228 22.81 16.15 4.92
C ASP A 228 22.81 17.51 5.59
N ASP A 229 21.79 18.34 5.33
CA ASP A 229 21.60 19.63 5.99
C ASP A 229 21.31 19.46 7.49
N VAL A 230 20.44 18.51 7.84
CA VAL A 230 20.15 18.16 9.24
C VAL A 230 21.43 17.70 9.96
N GLY A 231 22.21 16.79 9.37
CA GLY A 231 23.46 16.28 9.94
C GLY A 231 24.56 17.34 10.06
N ASN A 232 24.59 18.32 9.15
CA ASN A 232 25.50 19.46 9.20
C ASN A 232 25.11 20.50 10.27
N SER A 233 23.85 20.55 10.71
CA SER A 233 23.36 21.54 11.67
C SER A 233 23.73 21.15 13.12
N THR A 234 24.96 21.46 13.51
CA THR A 234 25.65 20.95 14.72
C THR A 234 25.14 21.43 16.09
N ASN A 235 23.96 22.05 16.22
CA ASN A 235 23.60 22.72 17.49
C ASN A 235 22.86 21.86 18.52
N ASN A 236 22.20 20.74 18.13
CA ASN A 236 21.71 19.71 19.06
C ASN A 236 21.20 18.47 18.29
N PRO A 237 21.89 17.31 18.34
CA PRO A 237 21.48 16.10 17.61
C PRO A 237 20.09 15.57 18.01
N ALA A 238 19.59 15.93 19.20
CA ALA A 238 18.29 15.47 19.67
C ALA A 238 17.11 16.23 19.05
N THR A 239 17.25 17.52 18.73
CA THR A 239 16.16 18.35 18.17
C THR A 239 16.24 18.54 16.65
N SER A 240 17.31 18.06 16.02
CA SER A 240 17.56 18.26 14.59
C SER A 240 16.53 17.53 13.70
N THR A 241 16.06 16.35 14.13
CA THR A 241 15.05 15.56 13.40
C THR A 241 13.62 15.73 13.92
N MET A 242 13.45 16.24 15.15
CA MET A 242 12.15 16.64 15.70
C MET A 242 12.33 17.84 16.63
N SER A 243 11.89 19.01 16.18
CA SER A 243 12.01 20.25 16.96
C SER A 243 10.96 20.37 18.07
N ASP A 244 9.90 19.56 18.03
CA ASP A 244 8.85 19.53 19.05
C ASP A 244 9.24 18.58 20.18
N GLN A 245 9.58 19.16 21.34
CA GLN A 245 10.09 18.41 22.49
C GLN A 245 9.03 17.49 23.11
N ILE A 246 7.74 17.86 23.04
CA ILE A 246 6.65 17.04 23.58
C ILE A 246 6.47 15.80 22.71
N VAL A 247 6.44 15.98 21.39
CA VAL A 247 6.39 14.86 20.44
C VAL A 247 7.56 13.92 20.71
N ARG A 248 8.79 14.43 20.74
CA ARG A 248 9.98 13.61 20.98
C ARG A 248 9.91 12.83 22.30
N SER A 249 9.51 13.49 23.38
CA SER A 249 9.40 12.83 24.69
C SER A 249 8.40 11.67 24.66
N LYS A 250 7.26 11.84 23.98
CA LYS A 250 6.22 10.81 23.88
C LYS A 250 6.66 9.62 23.03
N GLU A 251 7.41 9.86 21.97
CA GLU A 251 7.98 8.78 21.15
C GLU A 251 8.94 7.92 21.97
N THR A 252 9.88 8.55 22.69
CA THR A 252 10.83 7.82 23.54
C THR A 252 10.11 7.06 24.64
N GLU A 253 9.16 7.68 25.34
CA GLU A 253 8.34 7.03 26.39
C GLU A 253 7.59 5.81 25.85
N PHE A 254 7.00 5.93 24.65
CA PHE A 254 6.29 4.84 24.00
C PHE A 254 7.20 3.66 23.69
N VAL A 255 8.35 3.90 23.03
CA VAL A 255 9.33 2.86 22.71
C VAL A 255 9.80 2.15 23.99
N PHE A 256 10.13 2.91 25.03
CA PHE A 256 10.57 2.35 26.32
C PHE A 256 9.56 1.41 26.95
N ARG A 257 8.29 1.79 26.96
CA ARG A 257 7.23 0.93 27.49
C ARG A 257 7.12 -0.35 26.69
N GLN A 258 7.16 -0.27 25.35
CA GLN A 258 7.10 -1.46 24.50
C GLN A 258 8.31 -2.39 24.70
N VAL A 259 9.52 -1.83 24.88
CA VAL A 259 10.71 -2.62 25.22
C VAL A 259 10.53 -3.31 26.57
N THR A 260 10.05 -2.57 27.58
CA THR A 260 9.81 -3.10 28.93
C THR A 260 8.80 -4.25 28.92
N ASP A 261 7.70 -4.08 28.18
CA ASP A 261 6.65 -5.10 28.10
C ASP A 261 7.12 -6.32 27.31
N ALA A 262 7.84 -6.13 26.20
CA ALA A 262 8.36 -7.24 25.44
C ALA A 262 9.45 -8.04 26.19
N GLN A 263 10.22 -7.40 27.07
CA GLN A 263 11.15 -8.10 27.96
C GLN A 263 10.46 -8.96 29.02
N LYS A 264 9.31 -8.51 29.57
CA LYS A 264 8.54 -9.34 30.53
C LYS A 264 8.07 -10.63 29.87
N ASP A 265 7.67 -10.56 28.60
CA ASP A 265 7.23 -11.72 27.82
C ASP A 265 8.39 -12.68 27.52
N ALA A 266 9.62 -12.16 27.36
CA ALA A 266 10.81 -12.96 27.08
C ALA A 266 11.46 -13.61 28.31
N ALA A 267 11.18 -13.11 29.53
CA ALA A 267 11.77 -13.59 30.79
C ALA A 267 11.44 -15.05 31.15
N THR A 268 10.62 -15.74 30.35
CA THR A 268 10.31 -17.18 30.51
C THR A 268 11.32 -18.11 29.83
N ASN A 269 12.33 -17.59 29.10
CA ASN A 269 13.34 -18.39 28.39
C ASN A 269 14.76 -18.04 28.83
N GLU A 270 15.38 -18.86 29.68
CA GLU A 270 16.69 -18.61 30.33
C GLU A 270 17.92 -18.56 29.39
N HIS A 271 17.75 -18.70 28.07
CA HIS A 271 18.86 -18.78 27.10
C HIS A 271 18.73 -17.88 25.86
N HIS A 272 17.77 -16.95 25.84
CA HIS A 272 17.52 -16.11 24.67
C HIS A 272 18.04 -14.68 24.85
N GLU A 273 19.03 -14.28 24.06
CA GLU A 273 19.49 -12.89 24.01
C GLU A 273 18.48 -12.03 23.25
N TYR A 274 17.79 -11.15 23.96
CA TYR A 274 16.78 -10.27 23.38
C TYR A 274 17.44 -9.17 22.55
N SER A 275 17.04 -9.05 21.29
CA SER A 275 17.68 -8.23 20.28
C SER A 275 16.73 -7.20 19.68
N ILE A 276 17.20 -5.96 19.58
CA ILE A 276 16.45 -4.82 19.07
C ILE A 276 17.20 -4.20 17.91
N ILE A 277 16.47 -3.85 16.86
CA ILE A 277 16.98 -3.04 15.75
C ILE A 277 16.15 -1.78 15.57
N ASP A 278 16.82 -0.63 15.51
CA ASP A 278 16.23 0.68 15.21
C ASP A 278 16.57 1.08 13.78
N ILE A 279 15.55 1.10 12.93
CA ILE A 279 15.66 1.39 11.50
C ILE A 279 15.50 2.90 11.31
N GLY A 280 16.45 3.52 10.61
CA GLY A 280 16.54 4.98 10.46
C GLY A 280 16.83 5.67 11.79
N CYS A 281 17.83 5.17 12.53
CA CYS A 281 18.12 5.60 13.89
C CYS A 281 18.55 7.08 14.01
N GLY A 282 18.83 7.76 12.90
CA GLY A 282 19.18 9.17 12.85
C GLY A 282 20.44 9.44 13.66
N SER A 283 20.35 10.35 14.63
CA SER A 283 21.45 10.68 15.54
C SER A 283 21.65 9.68 16.69
N GLY A 284 20.89 8.59 16.73
CA GLY A 284 21.00 7.54 17.75
C GLY A 284 20.35 7.88 19.09
N HIS A 285 19.50 8.91 19.17
CA HIS A 285 18.91 9.37 20.44
C HIS A 285 18.11 8.27 21.16
N THR A 286 17.21 7.57 20.45
CA THR A 286 16.40 6.48 21.04
C THR A 286 17.31 5.36 21.54
N LEU A 287 18.30 4.95 20.74
CA LEU A 287 19.27 3.92 21.10
C LEU A 287 20.12 4.30 22.32
N LEU A 288 20.51 5.58 22.46
CA LEU A 288 21.27 6.07 23.61
C LEU A 288 20.48 5.94 24.91
N GLU A 289 19.19 6.30 24.87
CA GLU A 289 18.33 6.20 26.04
C GLU A 289 18.06 4.73 26.38
N LEU A 290 17.83 3.89 25.37
CA LEU A 290 17.68 2.44 25.57
C LEU A 290 18.95 1.80 26.15
N SER A 291 20.14 2.15 25.67
CA SER A 291 21.39 1.55 26.17
C SER A 291 21.67 1.89 27.63
N LYS A 292 21.29 3.09 28.08
CA LYS A 292 21.39 3.49 29.50
C LYS A 292 20.45 2.69 30.41
N SER A 293 19.26 2.39 29.91
CA SER A 293 18.18 1.81 30.71
C SER A 293 18.15 0.29 30.64
N PHE A 294 18.67 -0.28 29.56
CA PHE A 294 18.71 -1.70 29.27
C PHE A 294 20.12 -2.14 28.80
N PRO A 295 21.14 -2.07 29.67
CA PRO A 295 22.54 -2.28 29.28
C PRO A 295 22.88 -3.71 28.83
N LEU A 296 21.97 -4.67 29.03
CA LEU A 296 22.14 -6.07 28.64
C LEU A 296 21.48 -6.40 27.29
N LEU A 297 20.80 -5.45 26.65
CA LEU A 297 20.14 -5.67 25.36
C LEU A 297 21.12 -5.58 24.19
N ASN A 298 20.92 -6.45 23.20
CA ASN A 298 21.63 -6.37 21.94
C ASN A 298 20.97 -5.31 21.04
N LEU A 299 21.56 -4.11 21.01
CA LEU A 299 21.03 -2.95 20.29
C LEU A 299 21.76 -2.72 18.96
N VAL A 300 21.00 -2.64 17.88
CA VAL A 300 21.52 -2.34 16.54
C VAL A 300 20.78 -1.13 15.96
N GLY A 301 21.52 -0.18 15.38
CA GLY A 301 20.95 0.93 14.62
C GLY A 301 21.30 0.82 13.14
N ILE A 302 20.32 1.06 12.26
CA ILE A 302 20.53 1.20 10.81
C ILE A 302 20.29 2.65 10.42
N GLU A 303 21.24 3.27 9.73
CA GLU A 303 21.09 4.63 9.20
C GLU A 303 21.59 4.70 7.75
N GLN A 304 20.77 5.26 6.86
CA GLN A 304 21.10 5.35 5.44
C GLN A 304 22.04 6.54 5.17
N ASN A 305 21.78 7.69 5.80
CA ASN A 305 22.54 8.90 5.58
C ASN A 305 23.87 8.85 6.35
N GLU A 306 24.97 9.01 5.62
CA GLU A 306 26.32 8.90 6.17
C GLU A 306 26.59 9.89 7.31
N LYS A 307 26.18 11.16 7.17
CA LYS A 307 26.42 12.18 8.20
C LYS A 307 25.61 11.93 9.46
N MET A 308 24.36 11.48 9.31
CA MET A 308 23.53 11.08 10.45
C MET A 308 24.12 9.87 11.16
N ARG A 309 24.60 8.87 10.40
CA ARG A 309 25.30 7.70 10.96
C ARG A 309 26.53 8.12 11.76
N GLU A 310 27.39 8.97 11.20
CA GLU A 310 28.57 9.50 11.91
C GLU A 310 28.18 10.26 13.19
N SER A 311 27.06 10.99 13.17
CA SER A 311 26.53 11.65 14.37
C SER A 311 26.09 10.64 15.44
N ALA A 312 25.48 9.53 15.04
CA ALA A 312 25.08 8.45 15.96
C ALA A 312 26.30 7.74 16.54
N GLU A 313 27.30 7.41 15.73
CA GLU A 313 28.56 6.78 16.16
C GLU A 313 29.36 7.65 17.15
N LYS A 314 29.26 8.99 17.05
CA LYS A 314 29.85 9.91 18.03
C LYS A 314 29.09 9.96 19.36
N THR A 315 27.79 9.64 19.34
CA THR A 315 26.89 9.76 20.48
C THR A 315 26.81 8.45 21.27
N LEU A 316 26.93 7.31 20.59
CA LEU A 316 26.71 5.97 21.13
C LEU A 316 28.03 5.30 21.51
N ASP A 317 28.01 4.53 22.61
CA ASP A 317 29.13 3.66 22.95
C ASP A 317 29.12 2.42 22.04
N PRO A 318 30.15 2.21 21.20
CA PRO A 318 30.20 1.08 20.26
C PRO A 318 30.27 -0.29 20.95
N THR A 319 30.59 -0.34 22.25
CA THR A 319 30.53 -1.58 23.04
C THR A 319 29.11 -1.97 23.43
N SER A 320 28.18 -1.00 23.44
CA SER A 320 26.78 -1.18 23.84
C SER A 320 25.80 -1.16 22.67
N VAL A 321 26.11 -0.41 21.60
CA VAL A 321 25.22 -0.25 20.44
C VAL A 321 26.02 -0.36 19.14
N LYS A 322 25.56 -1.22 18.23
CA LYS A 322 26.16 -1.35 16.89
C LYS A 322 25.39 -0.51 15.88
N VAL A 323 26.01 0.53 15.33
CA VAL A 323 25.45 1.33 14.23
C VAL A 323 25.98 0.82 12.90
N LEU A 324 25.11 0.69 11.90
CA LEU A 324 25.44 0.21 10.55
C LEU A 324 24.85 1.14 9.50
N GLN A 325 25.54 1.28 8.37
CA GLN A 325 24.96 1.91 7.19
C GLN A 325 24.04 0.92 6.46
N GLY A 326 22.81 1.31 6.19
CA GLY A 326 21.89 0.48 5.42
C GLY A 326 20.64 1.21 4.95
N ASP A 327 20.01 0.67 3.91
CA ASP A 327 18.75 1.14 3.33
C ASP A 327 17.70 0.06 3.55
N VAL A 328 16.63 0.38 4.29
CA VAL A 328 15.54 -0.56 4.57
C VAL A 328 14.87 -1.12 3.30
N ARG A 329 15.01 -0.44 2.16
CA ARG A 329 14.48 -0.87 0.86
C ARG A 329 15.34 -1.95 0.19
N ASP A 330 16.59 -2.13 0.60
CA ASP A 330 17.50 -3.18 0.13
C ASP A 330 17.90 -4.12 1.27
N LEU A 331 17.26 -5.29 1.29
CA LEU A 331 17.49 -6.32 2.31
C LEU A 331 18.97 -6.73 2.43
N LYS A 332 19.77 -6.62 1.37
CA LYS A 332 21.20 -6.98 1.39
C LYS A 332 22.03 -6.04 2.26
N THR A 333 21.53 -4.84 2.51
CA THR A 333 22.20 -3.84 3.38
C THR A 333 21.80 -3.99 4.84
N LEU A 334 20.84 -4.87 5.15
CA LEU A 334 20.39 -5.14 6.50
C LEU A 334 21.14 -6.36 7.08
N PRO A 335 21.26 -6.49 8.42
CA PRO A 335 21.89 -7.65 9.03
C PRO A 335 21.19 -8.95 8.65
N ASP A 336 21.97 -9.97 8.29
CA ASP A 336 21.48 -11.34 8.05
C ASP A 336 21.20 -12.06 9.39
N LYS A 337 20.30 -11.47 10.18
CA LYS A 337 19.77 -12.02 11.43
C LYS A 337 18.38 -11.47 11.69
N LYS A 338 17.57 -12.22 12.44
CA LYS A 338 16.25 -11.78 12.86
C LYS A 338 16.27 -11.19 14.28
N PHE A 339 15.43 -10.19 14.51
CA PHE A 339 15.34 -9.42 15.76
C PHE A 339 14.00 -9.64 16.46
N ASP A 340 13.99 -9.52 17.79
CA ASP A 340 12.79 -9.69 18.62
C ASP A 340 11.90 -8.46 18.58
N LEU A 341 12.51 -7.28 18.50
CA LEU A 341 11.83 -6.01 18.36
C LEU A 341 12.47 -5.19 17.24
N VAL A 342 11.65 -4.73 16.30
CA VAL A 342 12.04 -3.78 15.27
C VAL A 342 11.39 -2.43 15.57
N ILE A 343 12.18 -1.37 15.62
CA ILE A 343 11.70 0.01 15.76
C ILE A 343 11.82 0.67 14.38
N CYS A 344 10.71 1.25 13.92
CA CYS A 344 10.64 2.00 12.67
C CYS A 344 9.94 3.33 12.96
N GLN A 345 10.73 4.39 13.07
CA GLN A 345 10.25 5.71 13.48
C GLN A 345 10.54 6.74 12.39
N ARG A 346 9.47 7.23 11.75
CA ARG A 346 9.51 8.22 10.66
C ARG A 346 10.47 7.84 9.53
N VAL A 347 10.51 6.55 9.17
CA VAL A 347 11.33 6.06 8.07
C VAL A 347 10.50 5.87 6.83
N LEU A 348 9.36 5.19 6.96
CA LEU A 348 8.51 4.89 5.82
C LEU A 348 7.98 6.17 5.20
N ILE A 349 7.61 7.18 6.00
CA ILE A 349 7.19 8.47 5.45
C ILE A 349 8.28 9.20 4.68
N ASN A 350 9.57 8.93 4.90
CA ASN A 350 10.66 9.54 4.12
C ASN A 350 10.87 8.87 2.77
N ILE A 351 10.18 7.77 2.49
CA ILE A 351 10.25 7.08 1.21
C ILE A 351 9.13 7.62 0.33
N LEU A 352 9.46 8.55 -0.58
CA LEU A 352 8.47 9.33 -1.36
C LEU A 352 7.81 8.57 -2.52
N LYS A 353 7.98 7.25 -2.52
CA LYS A 353 7.35 6.36 -3.46
C LYS A 353 6.69 5.25 -2.67
N LEU A 354 5.36 5.14 -2.78
CA LEU A 354 4.59 4.06 -2.19
C LEU A 354 5.21 2.69 -2.52
N SER A 355 5.82 2.57 -3.71
CA SER A 355 6.42 1.31 -4.11
C SER A 355 7.53 0.78 -3.21
N ASP A 356 8.21 1.74 -2.64
CA ASP A 356 9.44 1.56 -1.94
C ASP A 356 9.14 1.50 -0.43
N GLN A 357 8.07 2.19 0.03
CA GLN A 357 7.52 2.05 1.38
C GLN A 357 7.12 0.60 1.68
N VAL A 358 6.55 -0.11 0.71
CA VAL A 358 6.14 -1.50 0.93
C VAL A 358 7.29 -2.47 0.80
N ALA A 359 8.22 -2.23 -0.13
CA ALA A 359 9.46 -3.01 -0.17
C ALA A 359 10.18 -2.90 1.18
N ALA A 360 10.23 -1.70 1.77
CA ALA A 360 10.72 -1.49 3.12
C ALA A 360 9.91 -2.27 4.16
N LEU A 361 8.57 -2.23 4.13
CA LEU A 361 7.73 -3.02 5.02
C LEU A 361 8.01 -4.53 4.93
N GLU A 362 8.13 -5.09 3.73
CA GLU A 362 8.47 -6.50 3.52
C GLU A 362 9.84 -6.85 4.09
N ASN A 363 10.83 -5.96 3.95
CA ASN A 363 12.16 -6.16 4.51
C ASN A 363 12.16 -6.05 6.04
N LEU A 364 11.39 -5.13 6.62
CA LEU A 364 11.16 -5.05 8.07
C LEU A 364 10.55 -6.35 8.60
N LEU A 365 9.56 -6.91 7.89
CA LEU A 365 9.01 -8.23 8.22
C LEU A 365 10.09 -9.30 8.13
N ALA A 366 10.89 -9.33 7.07
CA ALA A 366 11.93 -10.34 6.85
C ALA A 366 12.93 -10.41 8.03
N ILE A 367 13.34 -9.26 8.56
CA ILE A 367 14.29 -9.15 9.68
C ILE A 367 13.65 -9.26 11.08
N THR A 368 12.33 -9.29 11.19
CA THR A 368 11.65 -9.51 12.48
C THR A 368 11.54 -11.01 12.76
N ARG A 369 11.71 -11.52 13.97
CA ARG A 369 11.42 -12.95 14.27
C ARG A 369 9.92 -13.22 14.13
N PRO A 370 9.48 -14.44 13.77
CA PRO A 370 8.11 -14.83 14.05
C PRO A 370 7.80 -14.61 15.53
N THR A 371 6.58 -14.15 15.82
CA THR A 371 6.12 -13.63 17.12
C THR A 371 6.91 -12.43 17.67
N GLY A 372 7.87 -11.90 16.90
CA GLY A 372 8.57 -10.66 17.20
C GLY A 372 7.66 -9.45 16.95
N ARG A 373 7.98 -8.34 17.61
CA ARG A 373 7.19 -7.11 17.54
C ARG A 373 7.84 -6.09 16.61
N ILE A 374 6.99 -5.27 15.99
CA ILE A 374 7.41 -4.11 15.22
C ILE A 374 6.68 -2.88 15.75
N ILE A 375 7.45 -1.87 16.12
CA ILE A 375 6.98 -0.56 16.52
C ILE A 375 7.01 0.35 15.30
N PHE A 376 5.85 0.93 14.95
CA PHE A 376 5.76 1.97 13.94
C PHE A 376 5.34 3.28 14.59
N ILE A 377 6.17 4.31 14.41
CA ILE A 377 5.83 5.69 14.73
C ILE A 377 5.89 6.46 13.42
N GLU A 378 4.75 6.54 12.73
CA GLU A 378 4.65 7.02 11.36
C GLU A 378 3.48 8.01 11.21
N SER A 379 3.54 8.86 10.18
CA SER A 379 2.49 9.86 9.91
C SER A 379 1.48 9.36 8.87
N PHE A 380 0.19 9.58 9.14
CA PHE A 380 -0.94 9.09 8.37
C PHE A 380 -1.83 10.20 7.82
N ASN A 381 -2.49 9.91 6.69
CA ASN A 381 -3.36 10.85 5.98
C ASN A 381 -4.63 11.23 6.78
N SER A 382 -5.26 10.28 7.50
CA SER A 382 -6.46 10.57 8.29
C SER A 382 -6.24 11.65 9.36
N GLY A 383 -5.19 11.50 10.17
CA GLY A 383 -4.88 12.43 11.25
C GLY A 383 -4.57 13.83 10.72
N LEU A 384 -3.89 13.93 9.56
CA LEU A 384 -3.68 15.21 8.90
C LEU A 384 -5.00 15.82 8.37
N SER A 385 -5.89 14.99 7.81
CA SER A 385 -7.19 15.42 7.31
C SER A 385 -8.06 15.99 8.44
N ASN A 386 -8.20 15.25 9.54
CA ASN A 386 -8.96 15.67 10.72
C ASN A 386 -8.39 16.96 11.32
N LEU A 387 -7.07 17.08 11.39
CA LEU A 387 -6.41 18.29 11.86
C LEU A 387 -6.72 19.49 10.95
N ASN A 388 -6.68 19.29 9.63
CA ASN A 388 -6.96 20.35 8.66
C ASN A 388 -8.44 20.74 8.62
N GLU A 389 -9.36 19.80 8.87
CA GLU A 389 -10.77 20.08 9.07
C GLU A 389 -10.97 20.99 10.28
N ALA A 390 -10.41 20.63 11.44
CA ALA A 390 -10.44 21.46 12.64
C ALA A 390 -9.81 22.85 12.41
N ARG A 391 -8.70 22.94 11.68
CA ARG A 391 -8.07 24.21 11.30
C ARG A 391 -8.99 25.10 10.46
N SER A 392 -9.75 24.49 9.56
CA SER A 392 -10.65 25.23 8.65
C SER A 392 -11.80 25.92 9.39
N GLU A 393 -12.25 25.37 10.53
CA GLU A 393 -13.28 25.99 11.38
C GLU A 393 -12.83 27.36 11.93
N PHE A 394 -11.52 27.54 12.13
CA PHE A 394 -10.92 28.82 12.56
C PHE A 394 -10.34 29.64 11.39
N GLY A 395 -10.61 29.21 10.15
CA GLY A 395 -10.09 29.81 8.93
C GLY A 395 -8.56 29.77 8.84
N LEU A 396 -7.91 28.80 9.48
CA LEU A 396 -6.46 28.63 9.39
C LEU A 396 -6.08 27.91 8.10
N ASP A 397 -4.91 28.23 7.54
CA ASP A 397 -4.39 27.55 6.36
C ASP A 397 -4.18 26.06 6.59
N LYS A 398 -4.26 25.24 5.55
CA LYS A 398 -3.98 23.81 5.69
C LYS A 398 -2.50 23.57 5.98
N ILE A 399 -2.22 22.62 6.87
CA ILE A 399 -0.91 22.02 7.02
C ILE A 399 -0.75 20.98 5.91
N LEU A 400 0.36 21.06 5.19
CA LEU A 400 0.78 20.06 4.23
C LEU A 400 1.86 19.16 4.86
N PRO A 401 2.01 17.91 4.41
CA PRO A 401 3.19 17.12 4.74
C PRO A 401 4.47 17.88 4.42
N ALA A 402 5.54 17.63 5.15
CA ALA A 402 6.84 18.18 4.81
C ALA A 402 7.25 17.72 3.39
N HIS A 403 8.04 18.52 2.69
CA HIS A 403 8.47 18.21 1.30
C HIS A 403 9.22 16.88 1.18
N HIS A 404 9.84 16.42 2.26
CA HIS A 404 10.54 15.13 2.37
C HIS A 404 9.66 14.03 2.98
N ASN A 405 8.33 14.20 3.03
CA ASN A 405 7.41 13.19 3.55
C ASN A 405 6.30 12.81 2.57
N LEU A 406 6.01 11.51 2.51
CA LEU A 406 4.81 10.90 1.95
C LEU A 406 4.08 10.16 3.08
N TYR A 407 2.98 10.72 3.57
CA TYR A 407 2.22 10.12 4.66
C TYR A 407 1.53 8.83 4.22
N LEU A 408 1.40 7.90 5.17
CA LEU A 408 0.83 6.58 4.95
C LEU A 408 -0.72 6.64 4.94
N ASP A 409 -1.33 5.72 4.20
CA ASP A 409 -2.75 5.44 4.35
C ASP A 409 -3.00 4.62 5.63
N ASP A 410 -4.16 4.77 6.26
CA ASP A 410 -4.48 4.10 7.53
C ASP A 410 -4.51 2.56 7.41
N ASP A 411 -4.75 2.03 6.23
CA ASP A 411 -4.70 0.59 5.95
C ASP A 411 -3.32 0.11 5.46
N PHE A 412 -2.30 0.98 5.46
CA PHE A 412 -0.95 0.64 4.98
C PHE A 412 -0.36 -0.56 5.70
N PHE A 413 -0.67 -0.80 6.98
CA PHE A 413 -0.15 -1.97 7.70
C PHE A 413 -1.03 -3.21 7.61
N ARG A 414 -2.13 -3.17 6.84
CA ARG A 414 -2.93 -4.36 6.55
C ARG A 414 -2.07 -5.36 5.77
N HIS A 415 -1.66 -6.43 6.44
CA HIS A 415 -0.74 -7.42 5.89
C HIS A 415 -1.02 -8.78 6.53
N PRO A 416 -1.03 -9.90 5.77
CA PRO A 416 -1.36 -11.22 6.31
C PRO A 416 -0.39 -11.70 7.39
N LYS A 417 0.82 -11.15 7.45
CA LYS A 417 1.84 -11.48 8.47
C LYS A 417 1.91 -10.49 9.64
N LEU A 418 0.97 -9.56 9.73
CA LEU A 418 0.94 -8.58 10.82
C LEU A 418 -0.40 -8.64 11.55
N ILE A 419 -0.33 -8.76 12.87
CA ILE A 419 -1.46 -8.52 13.76
C ILE A 419 -1.18 -7.25 14.53
N LYS A 420 -2.10 -6.29 14.48
CA LYS A 420 -2.02 -5.07 15.29
C LYS A 420 -2.28 -5.44 16.75
N LEU A 421 -1.38 -5.03 17.64
CA LEU A 421 -1.59 -5.14 19.07
C LEU A 421 -2.35 -3.91 19.57
N ASP A 422 -3.30 -4.10 20.48
CA ASP A 422 -4.03 -3.01 21.09
C ASP A 422 -3.11 -2.24 22.04
N VAL A 423 -2.89 -0.97 21.73
CA VAL A 423 -2.06 -0.06 22.55
C VAL A 423 -2.86 1.20 22.84
N SER A 424 -2.97 1.54 24.12
CA SER A 424 -3.72 2.71 24.61
C SER A 424 -3.23 4.05 24.05
N ASP A 425 -2.03 4.07 23.49
CA ASP A 425 -1.29 5.29 23.15
C ASP A 425 -1.21 5.54 21.65
N GLU A 426 -1.97 4.83 20.82
CA GLU A 426 -1.92 4.99 19.36
C GLU A 426 -2.07 6.45 18.93
N ASN A 427 -3.03 7.14 19.55
CA ASN A 427 -3.32 8.54 19.27
C ASN A 427 -2.78 9.47 20.36
N VAL A 428 -1.77 9.10 21.16
CA VAL A 428 -1.34 9.85 22.37
C VAL A 428 -1.02 11.34 22.12
N LEU A 429 -0.68 11.71 20.88
CA LEU A 429 -0.36 13.07 20.48
C LEU A 429 -1.57 13.91 20.02
N SER A 430 -2.78 13.34 19.92
CA SER A 430 -3.95 14.02 19.34
C SER A 430 -4.25 15.36 20.02
N SER A 431 -4.43 15.35 21.35
CA SER A 431 -4.71 16.58 22.11
C SER A 431 -3.61 17.62 21.91
N HIS A 432 -2.34 17.21 21.98
CA HIS A 432 -1.19 18.11 21.77
C HIS A 432 -1.20 18.75 20.37
N TYR A 433 -1.49 17.98 19.31
CA TYR A 433 -1.60 18.51 17.96
C TYR A 433 -2.78 19.47 17.83
N PHE A 434 -3.94 19.14 18.40
CA PHE A 434 -5.09 20.04 18.37
C PHE A 434 -4.78 21.38 19.07
N ILE A 435 -4.15 21.34 20.24
CA ILE A 435 -3.76 22.54 20.97
C ILE A 435 -2.72 23.35 20.18
N SER A 436 -1.62 22.71 19.80
CA SER A 436 -0.47 23.39 19.22
C SER A 436 -0.69 23.83 17.77
N ARG A 437 -1.59 23.15 17.04
CA ARG A 437 -1.81 23.34 15.59
C ARG A 437 -3.22 23.78 15.22
N VAL A 438 -4.15 23.87 16.16
CA VAL A 438 -5.48 24.45 15.92
C VAL A 438 -5.71 25.63 16.87
N LEU A 439 -5.80 25.36 18.17
CA LEU A 439 -6.21 26.37 19.15
C LEU A 439 -5.20 27.50 19.29
N HIS A 440 -3.92 27.17 19.45
CA HIS A 440 -2.88 28.18 19.62
C HIS A 440 -2.72 29.05 18.36
N PRO A 441 -2.64 28.50 17.13
CA PRO A 441 -2.65 29.31 15.90
C PRO A 441 -3.92 30.16 15.73
N ALA A 442 -5.10 29.65 16.13
CA ALA A 442 -6.34 30.42 16.09
C ALA A 442 -6.28 31.65 17.01
N ILE A 443 -5.74 31.48 18.23
CA ILE A 443 -5.52 32.59 19.18
C ILE A 443 -4.52 33.59 18.61
N LEU A 444 -3.38 33.12 18.10
CA LEU A 444 -2.34 33.99 17.52
C LEU A 444 -2.89 34.80 16.34
N LYS A 445 -3.64 34.15 15.43
CA LYS A 445 -4.30 34.82 14.31
C LYS A 445 -5.28 35.89 14.77
N ALA A 446 -6.08 35.61 15.80
CA ALA A 446 -7.01 36.60 16.36
C ALA A 446 -6.30 37.81 16.99
N LEU A 447 -5.07 37.62 17.47
CA LEU A 447 -4.23 38.67 18.03
C LEU A 447 -3.34 39.37 16.99
N GLY A 448 -3.37 38.93 15.72
CA GLY A 448 -2.48 39.44 14.67
C GLY A 448 -1.00 39.11 14.89
N ILE A 449 -0.71 38.02 15.61
CA ILE A 449 0.65 37.53 15.89
C ILE A 449 0.97 36.39 14.92
N ASP A 450 2.16 36.43 14.34
CA ASP A 450 2.66 35.36 13.49
C ASP A 450 2.92 34.05 14.26
N GLU A 451 2.99 32.94 13.53
CA GLU A 451 3.01 31.60 14.10
C GLU A 451 4.16 31.39 15.12
N LEU A 452 3.81 30.89 16.32
CA LEU A 452 4.78 30.61 17.39
C LEU A 452 4.79 29.11 17.72
N ARG A 453 5.93 28.45 17.45
CA ARG A 453 6.17 27.04 17.82
C ARG A 453 6.77 26.92 19.22
N ASN A 454 6.58 25.76 19.87
CA ASN A 454 7.09 25.46 21.21
C ASN A 454 6.77 26.54 22.26
N SER A 455 5.58 27.14 22.17
CA SER A 455 5.19 28.21 23.11
C SER A 455 4.99 27.64 24.52
N LYS A 456 5.25 28.49 25.53
CA LYS A 456 4.93 28.15 26.93
C LYS A 456 3.47 27.76 27.11
N PHE A 457 2.56 28.37 26.34
CA PHE A 457 1.14 28.02 26.32
C PHE A 457 0.91 26.59 25.84
N ALA A 458 1.42 26.24 24.65
CA ALA A 458 1.22 24.90 24.10
C ALA A 458 1.84 23.83 25.01
N SER A 459 3.04 24.08 25.55
CA SER A 459 3.71 23.18 26.49
C SER A 459 2.92 23.02 27.80
N PHE A 460 2.46 24.12 28.41
CA PHE A 460 1.66 24.09 29.63
C PHE A 460 0.36 23.29 29.44
N ILE A 461 -0.43 23.61 28.40
CA ILE A 461 -1.71 22.95 28.17
C ILE A 461 -1.51 21.46 27.83
N SER A 462 -0.48 21.12 27.06
CA SER A 462 -0.18 19.70 26.73
C SER A 462 0.27 18.90 27.94
N THR A 463 0.81 19.56 28.97
CA THR A 463 1.14 18.91 30.25
C THR A 463 -0.07 18.83 31.17
N ALA A 464 -0.95 19.84 31.14
CA ALA A 464 -2.16 19.88 31.94
C ALA A 464 -3.26 18.93 31.44
N ILE A 465 -3.35 18.72 30.12
CA ILE A 465 -4.30 17.80 29.48
C ILE A 465 -3.55 16.55 29.06
N THR A 466 -3.51 15.57 29.96
CA THR A 466 -2.80 14.30 29.74
C THR A 466 -3.60 13.30 28.91
N ASN A 467 -4.93 13.43 28.88
CA ASN A 467 -5.79 12.55 28.10
C ASN A 467 -5.68 12.90 26.62
N SER A 468 -5.48 11.86 25.79
CA SER A 468 -5.63 12.00 24.35
C SER A 468 -7.09 11.86 23.95
N ILE A 469 -7.59 12.83 23.18
CA ILE A 469 -8.98 12.86 22.70
C ILE A 469 -8.99 13.04 21.18
N GLY A 470 -9.80 12.24 20.50
CA GLY A 470 -9.95 12.28 19.04
C GLY A 470 -8.70 11.81 18.27
N GLU A 471 -8.65 12.12 16.97
CA GLU A 471 -7.57 11.72 16.06
C GLU A 471 -7.04 12.92 15.26
N PHE A 472 -6.41 13.87 15.94
CA PHE A 472 -5.90 15.12 15.35
C PHE A 472 -4.38 15.13 15.15
N SER A 473 -3.67 14.06 15.51
CA SER A 473 -2.27 13.90 15.16
C SER A 473 -2.13 13.00 13.93
N PRO A 474 -1.43 13.43 12.88
CA PRO A 474 -1.03 12.52 11.82
C PRO A 474 -0.07 11.45 12.34
N LEU A 475 0.75 11.75 13.35
CA LEU A 475 1.73 10.82 13.89
C LEU A 475 1.05 9.82 14.84
N LYS A 476 0.94 8.55 14.43
CA LYS A 476 0.33 7.48 15.21
C LYS A 476 1.37 6.47 15.69
N PHE A 477 1.14 5.91 16.86
CA PHE A 477 2.05 5.00 17.55
C PHE A 477 1.49 3.58 17.54
N CYS A 478 1.93 2.75 16.61
CA CYS A 478 1.40 1.40 16.44
C CYS A 478 2.41 0.34 16.87
N VAL A 479 1.89 -0.79 17.36
CA VAL A 479 2.68 -2.01 17.58
C VAL A 479 2.00 -3.15 16.85
N TYR A 480 2.81 -3.96 16.17
CA TYR A 480 2.35 -5.17 15.51
C TYR A 480 3.18 -6.36 15.94
N GLU A 481 2.56 -7.53 15.96
CA GLU A 481 3.25 -8.81 16.06
C GLU A 481 3.38 -9.42 14.66
N ARG A 482 4.57 -9.96 14.37
CA ARG A 482 4.84 -10.70 13.14
C ARG A 482 4.33 -12.13 13.27
N LEU A 483 3.48 -12.55 12.35
CA LEU A 483 3.12 -13.96 12.15
C LEU A 483 4.13 -14.71 11.27
N ASP A 484 4.07 -16.04 11.31
CA ASP A 484 4.88 -16.94 10.49
C ASP A 484 4.71 -16.71 8.96
#